data_AF-A0AAX3FH71-F1
#
_entry.id   AF-A0AAX3FH71-F1
#
_cell.length_a   1.000
_cell.length_b   1.000
_cell.length_c   1.000
_cell.angle_alpha   90.00
_cell.angle_beta   90.00
_cell.angle_gamma   90.00
#
_symmetry.space_group_name_H-M   'P 1'
#
loop_
_entity.id
_entity.type
_entity.pdbx_description
1 polymer ?
#
loop_
_entity_poly.entity_id
_entity_poly.type
_entity_poly.pdbx_seq_one_letter_code
_entity_poly.pdbx_strand_id
1 'polypeptide(L)'
;MTMSNLPSKNGINLLDLPNKRINFDGPFFISCALPQSDDLLIHCQPYINDLFENRFSLHQFAEKWETDGISLWLAQDVEQSELEQEGKIFAFYLMFSKGMEGYVLIQCQLESQDLLQ
;
A
#
# COMPACT_ATOMS: atom_id res chain seq x y z
N MET A 1 3.15 15.93 -21.19
CA MET A 1 1.93 15.28 -20.68
C MET A 1 2.37 14.06 -19.89
N THR A 2 2.71 14.26 -18.62
CA THR A 2 3.05 13.17 -17.70
C THR A 2 1.73 12.60 -17.21
N MET A 3 1.40 11.38 -17.64
CA MET A 3 0.27 10.65 -17.07
C MET A 3 0.56 10.46 -15.59
N SER A 4 -0.20 11.16 -14.77
CA SER A 4 -0.24 11.00 -13.34
C SER A 4 -0.69 9.56 -13.07
N ASN A 5 0.22 8.68 -12.70
CA ASN A 5 -0.05 7.36 -12.14
C ASN A 5 -0.66 7.49 -10.72
N LEU A 6 -1.59 8.45 -10.53
CA LEU A 6 -2.50 8.39 -9.39
C LEU A 6 -3.43 7.21 -9.64
N PRO A 7 -3.82 6.45 -8.59
CA PRO A 7 -4.95 5.54 -8.69
C PRO A 7 -6.10 6.33 -9.29
N SER A 8 -6.54 5.89 -10.47
CA SER A 8 -7.46 6.64 -11.32
C SER A 8 -8.74 7.05 -10.57
N LYS A 9 -9.59 7.85 -11.20
CA LYS A 9 -10.95 8.17 -10.74
C LYS A 9 -11.82 6.91 -10.40
N ASN A 10 -11.33 5.70 -10.71
CA ASN A 10 -11.91 4.39 -10.43
C ASN A 10 -11.00 3.51 -9.52
N GLY A 11 -10.14 4.12 -8.70
CA GLY A 11 -9.33 3.40 -7.71
C GLY A 11 -10.20 2.66 -6.69
N ILE A 12 -9.73 1.51 -6.19
CA ILE A 12 -10.39 0.74 -5.13
C ILE A 12 -9.65 1.01 -3.83
N ASN A 13 -10.31 1.66 -2.86
CA ASN A 13 -9.73 1.87 -1.54
C ASN A 13 -9.69 0.53 -0.79
N LEU A 14 -8.60 0.26 -0.06
CA LEU A 14 -8.49 -1.01 0.66
C LEU A 14 -9.50 -1.16 1.80
N LEU A 15 -10.04 -0.05 2.33
CA LEU A 15 -11.13 -0.07 3.32
C LEU A 15 -12.43 -0.64 2.73
N ASP A 16 -12.61 -0.58 1.40
CA ASP A 16 -13.77 -1.15 0.70
C ASP A 16 -13.60 -2.65 0.39
N LEU A 17 -12.43 -3.22 0.69
CA LEU A 17 -12.11 -4.64 0.46
C LEU A 17 -12.01 -5.39 1.79
N PRO A 18 -12.08 -6.74 1.80
CA PRO A 18 -11.83 -7.52 2.99
C PRO A 18 -10.48 -7.18 3.61
N ASN A 19 -10.47 -7.07 4.94
CA ASN A 19 -9.27 -6.72 5.67
C ASN A 19 -8.16 -7.76 5.43
N LYS A 20 -6.91 -7.29 5.46
CA LYS A 20 -5.73 -8.06 5.14
C LYS A 20 -4.65 -7.83 6.18
N ARG A 21 -3.85 -8.85 6.44
CA ARG A 21 -2.64 -8.76 7.27
C ARG A 21 -1.43 -9.14 6.45
N ILE A 22 -0.36 -8.37 6.61
CA ILE A 22 0.91 -8.59 5.93
C ILE A 22 1.71 -9.63 6.71
N ASN A 23 2.28 -10.61 6.01
CA ASN A 23 3.34 -11.45 6.53
C ASN A 23 4.68 -10.73 6.38
N PHE A 24 5.14 -10.05 7.44
CA PHE A 24 6.43 -9.36 7.42
C PHE A 24 7.65 -10.28 7.51
N ASP A 25 7.47 -11.59 7.76
CA ASP A 25 8.55 -12.57 7.68
C ASP A 25 8.76 -13.05 6.23
N GLY A 26 7.88 -12.64 5.31
CA GLY A 26 7.96 -12.91 3.87
C GLY A 26 8.51 -11.72 3.07
N PRO A 27 8.49 -11.82 1.73
CA PRO A 27 8.90 -10.73 0.86
C PRO A 27 8.07 -9.46 1.09
N PHE A 28 8.77 -8.33 1.22
CA PHE A 28 8.19 -7.01 1.42
C PHE A 28 9.04 -5.98 0.67
N PHE A 29 8.44 -5.33 -0.32
CA PHE A 29 9.11 -4.38 -1.20
C PHE A 29 8.36 -3.06 -1.21
N ILE A 30 9.10 -1.96 -1.22
CA ILE A 30 8.57 -0.61 -1.41
C ILE A 30 9.31 0.01 -2.59
N SER A 31 8.56 0.64 -3.50
CA SER A 31 9.11 1.37 -4.62
C SER A 31 8.35 2.67 -4.87
N CYS A 32 8.98 3.62 -5.54
CA CYS A 32 8.37 4.88 -5.94
C CYS A 32 8.87 5.27 -7.33
N ALA A 33 7.95 5.55 -8.26
CA ALA A 33 8.26 5.93 -9.64
C ALA A 33 8.16 7.46 -9.87
N LEU A 34 7.93 8.24 -8.81
CA LEU A 34 7.80 9.69 -8.91
C LEU A 34 9.18 10.36 -8.92
N PRO A 35 9.32 11.57 -9.53
CA PRO A 35 10.58 12.30 -9.55
C PRO A 35 11.17 12.59 -8.17
N GLN A 36 10.32 12.77 -7.15
CA GLN A 36 10.72 12.94 -5.75
C GLN A 36 10.79 11.60 -4.97
N SER A 37 11.18 10.50 -5.61
CA SER A 37 11.17 9.15 -5.02
C SER A 37 11.91 9.06 -3.69
N ASP A 38 13.10 9.65 -3.61
CA ASP A 38 13.95 9.55 -2.42
C ASP A 38 13.29 10.20 -1.21
N ASP A 39 12.74 11.40 -1.40
CA ASP A 39 12.03 12.14 -0.35
C ASP A 39 10.75 11.42 0.08
N LEU A 40 10.00 10.83 -0.86
CA LEU A 40 8.79 10.07 -0.56
C LEU A 40 9.10 8.76 0.18
N LEU A 41 10.18 8.07 -0.18
CA LEU A 41 10.61 6.85 0.53
C LEU A 41 11.06 7.17 1.96
N ILE A 42 11.79 8.27 2.16
CA ILE A 42 12.16 8.77 3.50
C ILE A 42 10.89 9.17 4.28
N HIS A 43 9.97 9.90 3.65
CA HIS A 43 8.71 10.32 4.28
C HIS A 43 7.83 9.13 4.69
N CYS A 44 7.85 8.05 3.91
CA CYS A 44 7.10 6.83 4.16
C CYS A 44 7.61 6.04 5.37
N GLN A 45 8.92 6.10 5.66
CA GLN A 45 9.59 5.23 6.61
C GLN A 45 8.95 5.17 8.02
N PRO A 46 8.57 6.29 8.67
CA PRO A 46 7.95 6.23 10.00
C PRO A 46 6.64 5.44 10.03
N TYR A 47 5.83 5.57 8.98
CA TYR A 47 4.54 4.87 8.90
C TYR A 47 4.74 3.37 8.67
N ILE A 48 5.73 2.98 7.86
CA ILE A 48 6.08 1.57 7.65
C ILE A 48 6.65 0.94 8.92
N ASN A 49 7.47 1.67 9.67
CA ASN A 49 7.96 1.21 10.97
C ASN A 49 6.80 0.95 11.93
N ASP A 50 5.85 1.88 12.04
CA ASP A 50 4.67 1.75 12.90
C ASP A 50 3.77 0.57 12.48
N LEU A 51 3.58 0.39 11.17
CA LEU A 51 2.88 -0.77 10.59
C LEU A 51 3.55 -2.10 10.98
N PHE A 52 4.88 -2.16 10.89
CA PHE A 52 5.66 -3.36 11.23
C PHE A 52 5.68 -3.65 12.74
N GLU A 53 5.95 -2.63 13.56
CA GLU A 53 6.09 -2.75 15.03
C GLU A 53 4.79 -3.19 15.69
N ASN A 54 3.66 -2.62 15.26
CA ASN A 54 2.35 -2.92 15.85
C ASN A 54 1.61 -4.05 15.13
N ARG A 55 2.15 -4.55 14.01
CA ARG A 55 1.55 -5.61 13.19
C ARG A 55 0.09 -5.30 12.83
N PHE A 56 -0.18 -4.05 12.44
CA PHE A 56 -1.54 -3.63 12.08
C PHE A 56 -2.05 -4.41 10.87
N SER A 57 -3.35 -4.68 10.86
CA SER A 57 -4.04 -4.98 9.61
C SER A 57 -4.09 -3.74 8.71
N LEU A 58 -4.29 -3.94 7.40
CA LEU A 58 -4.34 -2.82 6.45
C LEU A 58 -5.47 -1.82 6.76
N HIS A 59 -6.60 -2.29 7.28
CA HIS A 59 -7.68 -1.41 7.73
C HIS A 59 -7.28 -0.58 8.95
N GLN A 60 -6.77 -1.23 10.00
CA GLN A 60 -6.32 -0.53 11.21
C GLN A 60 -5.24 0.52 10.90
N PHE A 61 -4.33 0.20 9.98
CA PHE A 61 -3.30 1.13 9.53
C PHE A 61 -3.90 2.33 8.79
N ALA A 62 -4.81 2.09 7.84
CA ALA A 62 -5.46 3.15 7.07
C ALA A 62 -6.29 4.08 7.98
N GLU A 63 -7.05 3.53 8.91
CA GLU A 63 -7.86 4.30 9.88
C GLU A 63 -6.98 5.12 10.83
N LYS A 64 -5.89 4.52 11.34
CA LYS A 64 -4.97 5.19 12.28
C LYS A 64 -4.34 6.45 11.67
N TRP A 65 -4.00 6.42 10.39
CA TRP A 65 -3.26 7.47 9.72
C TRP A 65 -4.08 8.32 8.74
N GLU A 66 -5.40 8.14 8.70
CA GLU A 66 -6.31 8.91 7.84
C GLU A 66 -6.18 10.43 8.11
N THR A 67 -6.08 10.83 9.38
CA THR A 67 -5.94 12.24 9.76
C THR A 67 -4.67 12.89 9.23
N ASP A 68 -3.65 12.08 8.97
CA ASP A 68 -2.34 12.49 8.48
C ASP A 68 -2.30 12.49 6.95
N GLY A 69 -3.45 12.22 6.31
CA GLY A 69 -3.60 12.25 4.86
C GLY A 69 -3.10 10.98 4.18
N ILE A 70 -2.99 9.87 4.92
CA ILE A 70 -2.64 8.56 4.37
C ILE A 70 -3.91 7.83 3.92
N SER A 71 -3.83 7.20 2.75
CA SER A 71 -4.86 6.29 2.26
C SER A 71 -4.25 5.13 1.48
N LEU A 72 -4.92 3.98 1.51
CA LEU A 72 -4.45 2.77 0.86
C LEU A 72 -5.33 2.41 -0.34
N TRP A 73 -4.72 2.08 -1.46
CA TRP A 73 -5.43 1.80 -2.71
C TRP A 73 -4.90 0.56 -3.41
N LEU A 74 -5.77 -0.25 -3.98
CA LEU A 74 -5.35 -1.43 -4.74
C LEU A 74 -4.53 -1.01 -5.98
N ALA A 75 -3.37 -1.64 -6.18
CA ALA A 75 -2.55 -1.42 -7.36
C ALA A 75 -3.05 -2.26 -8.54
N GLN A 76 -4.11 -1.77 -9.19
CA GLN A 76 -4.82 -2.48 -10.28
C GLN A 76 -3.99 -2.62 -11.57
N ASP A 77 -2.96 -1.80 -11.71
CA ASP A 77 -2.05 -1.72 -12.85
C ASP A 77 -0.80 -2.61 -12.69
N VAL A 78 -0.63 -3.25 -11.54
CA VAL A 78 0.40 -4.27 -11.34
C VAL A 78 -0.12 -5.57 -11.94
N GLU A 79 0.42 -5.95 -13.10
CA GLU A 79 0.10 -7.23 -13.74
C GLU A 79 0.54 -8.39 -12.84
N GLN A 80 -0.40 -9.29 -12.55
CA GLN A 80 -0.12 -10.46 -11.74
C GLN A 80 0.80 -11.42 -12.47
N SER A 81 2.09 -11.38 -12.14
CA SER A 81 3.06 -12.37 -12.61
C SER A 81 2.68 -13.78 -12.11
N GLU A 82 3.21 -14.84 -12.73
CA GLU A 82 2.93 -16.22 -12.32
C GLU A 82 3.24 -16.49 -10.82
N LEU A 83 4.21 -15.76 -10.24
CA LEU A 83 4.53 -15.78 -8.80
C LEU A 83 3.43 -15.15 -7.93
N GLU A 84 2.63 -14.24 -8.47
CA GLU A 84 1.45 -13.67 -7.83
C GLU A 84 0.26 -14.63 -7.91
N GLN A 85 0.18 -15.44 -8.98
CA GLN A 85 -0.84 -16.49 -9.14
C GLN A 85 -0.63 -17.69 -8.21
N GLU A 86 0.61 -17.97 -7.79
CA GLU A 86 0.90 -18.95 -6.72
C GLU A 86 0.53 -18.44 -5.30
N GLY A 87 -0.06 -17.23 -5.21
CA GLY A 87 -1.04 -16.92 -4.18
C GLY A 87 -0.54 -16.14 -2.97
N LYS A 88 0.51 -15.32 -3.09
CA LYS A 88 1.09 -14.69 -1.89
C LYS A 88 1.42 -13.22 -1.98
N ILE A 89 1.83 -12.67 -3.12
CA ILE A 89 2.20 -11.25 -3.19
C ILE A 89 0.96 -10.40 -3.51
N PHE A 90 0.72 -9.42 -2.65
CA PHE A 90 -0.32 -8.43 -2.76
C PHE A 90 0.32 -7.05 -2.98
N ALA A 91 -0.19 -6.32 -3.97
CA ALA A 91 0.31 -5.01 -4.35
C ALA A 91 -0.71 -3.91 -4.04
N PHE A 92 -0.28 -2.84 -3.40
CA PHE A 92 -1.11 -1.69 -3.09
C PHE A 92 -0.30 -0.39 -3.02
N TYR A 93 -0.97 0.71 -3.26
CA TYR A 93 -0.42 2.05 -3.08
C TYR A 93 -0.70 2.58 -1.69
N LEU A 94 0.33 3.16 -1.08
CA LEU A 94 0.19 4.05 0.06
C LEU A 94 0.32 5.49 -0.46
N MET A 95 -0.78 6.23 -0.38
CA MET A 95 -0.93 7.59 -0.91
C MET A 95 -0.79 8.60 0.22
N PHE A 96 -0.08 9.69 -0.05
CA PHE A 96 0.08 10.84 0.84
C PHE A 96 -0.62 12.06 0.24
N SER A 97 -1.50 12.70 1.01
CA SER A 97 -2.26 13.90 0.61
C SER A 97 -1.96 15.14 1.47
N LYS A 98 -1.16 14.99 2.53
CA LYS A 98 -0.72 16.08 3.41
C LYS A 98 0.79 16.05 3.59
N GLY A 99 1.39 17.23 3.78
CA GLY A 99 2.83 17.40 3.96
C GLY A 99 3.61 17.24 2.65
N MET A 100 3.69 16.02 2.14
CA MET A 100 4.30 15.69 0.86
C MET A 100 3.32 14.87 0.02
N GLU A 101 2.80 15.46 -1.07
CA GLU A 101 1.88 14.76 -1.94
C GLU A 101 2.62 13.75 -2.83
N GLY A 102 2.11 12.53 -2.91
CA GLY A 102 2.69 11.47 -3.71
C GLY A 102 2.23 10.10 -3.27
N TYR A 103 2.94 9.07 -3.73
CA TYR A 103 2.63 7.69 -3.39
C TYR A 103 3.86 6.80 -3.43
N VAL A 104 3.75 5.67 -2.73
CA VAL A 104 4.67 4.53 -2.87
C VAL A 104 3.86 3.28 -3.21
N LEU A 105 4.46 2.39 -4.01
CA LEU A 105 3.95 1.06 -4.26
C LEU A 105 4.55 0.10 -3.23
N ILE A 106 3.68 -0.67 -2.58
CA ILE A 106 4.06 -1.73 -1.64
C ILE A 106 3.64 -3.07 -2.25
N GLN A 107 4.59 -4.00 -2.32
CA GLN A 107 4.36 -5.39 -2.71
C GLN A 107 4.78 -6.27 -1.55
N CYS A 108 3.84 -7.04 -0.99
CA CYS A 108 4.08 -7.79 0.22
C CYS A 108 3.40 -9.15 0.21
N GLN A 109 3.96 -10.09 0.96
CA GLN A 109 3.25 -11.33 1.23
C GLN A 109 2.08 -11.12 2.19
N LEU A 110 0.91 -11.70 1.93
CA LEU A 110 -0.18 -11.75 2.90
C LEU A 110 -0.02 -12.90 3.90
N GLU A 111 -0.28 -12.62 5.17
CA GLU A 111 -0.45 -13.63 6.23
C GLU A 111 -1.87 -14.19 6.20
N SER A 112 -2.86 -13.30 6.10
CA SER A 112 -4.27 -13.65 6.12
C SER A 112 -5.13 -12.57 5.44
N GLN A 113 -6.33 -12.97 5.05
CA GLN A 113 -7.39 -12.11 4.55
C GLN A 113 -8.71 -12.56 5.18
N ASP A 114 -9.52 -11.60 5.63
CA ASP A 114 -10.89 -11.87 6.07
C ASP A 114 -11.73 -12.40 4.90
N LEU A 115 -12.65 -13.32 5.19
CA LEU A 115 -13.60 -13.80 4.19
C LEU A 115 -14.67 -12.73 3.96
N LEU A 116 -15.05 -12.52 2.69
CA LEU A 116 -16.27 -11.77 2.36
C LEU A 116 -17.45 -12.50 3.04
N GLN A 117 -18.15 -11.82 3.95
CA GLN A 117 -19.42 -12.30 4.49
C GLN A 117 -20.54 -12.15 3.45
#